data_AF-A0A916TW52-F1
#
_entry.id   AF-A0A916TW52-F1
#
_cell.length_a   1.000
_cell.length_b   1.000
_cell.length_c   1.000
_cell.angle_alpha   90.00
_cell.angle_beta   90.00
_cell.angle_gamma   90.00
#
_symmetry.space_group_name_H-M   'P 1'
#
loop_
_entity.id
_entity.type
_entity.pdbx_description
1 polymer ?
#
loop_
_entity_poly.entity_id
_entity_poly.type
_entity_poly.pdbx_seq_one_letter_code
_entity_poly.pdbx_strand_id
1 'polypeptide(L)'
;MHQIEQDLGTRLEWVAVDHFNTGHPHTHIVLRGIDDRDQNLVIAREYISRGITMRAAELVNLDLGPRTTREIIAAGQREIAQERFTAIDRRLMRSLDENGLASPWHAHPTEQSLRAGRLGTLARMGLAAEEAKGRYRLDPALEDTLRAMGRRGDIIATMDERLRARPDIVPHDYVIHDPARAAPLVGRVLVRGQTGEHHDRRYLILEATDGHTHYVDLGSAAQLDHGRDNAMVRVSATPVQLRDADRIIAEVAAANQGTYSIDRHLKYDPSATQRFAEAHVRRLEAIRRGSDAVEWSPDGSWKIAPDHLDRVLAWERDRAAKRPVEVDILSDRPLEQMVRHNGVTWLDEQCVAAKPERLQGSFGARVREALNQRRQWLIEQGLAWGEDGAARYKPNMLASLRQRELRQVAGQLSQDLGLDYAEHRGGRIEGTYRKAVQVGTGKYALIEKSREFTLVPWRPVLERQIGRQVSGIERAGTISWRFGRGRSGPEIG
;
A
#
# COMPACT_ATOMS: atom_id res chain seq x y z
N MET A 1 -1.02 -22.45 27.69
CA MET A 1 -1.42 -23.48 26.70
C MET A 1 -1.84 -24.79 27.34
N HIS A 2 -1.14 -25.32 28.36
CA HIS A 2 -1.51 -26.59 29.02
C HIS A 2 -2.98 -26.69 29.46
N GLN A 3 -3.54 -25.64 30.08
CA GLN A 3 -4.95 -25.63 30.48
C GLN A 3 -5.92 -25.75 29.29
N ILE A 4 -5.53 -25.20 28.13
CA ILE A 4 -6.33 -25.27 26.90
C ILE A 4 -6.29 -26.68 26.31
N GLU A 5 -5.14 -27.36 26.37
CA GLU A 5 -5.03 -28.78 25.97
C GLU A 5 -5.95 -29.67 26.80
N GLN A 6 -6.02 -29.41 28.11
CA GLN A 6 -6.93 -30.12 29.01
C GLN A 6 -8.40 -29.86 28.68
N ASP A 7 -8.78 -28.59 28.47
CA ASP A 7 -10.14 -28.20 28.13
C ASP A 7 -10.61 -28.79 26.78
N LEU A 8 -9.71 -28.87 25.80
CA LEU A 8 -10.00 -29.43 24.47
C LEU A 8 -9.86 -30.95 24.41
N GLY A 9 -9.22 -31.58 25.41
CA GLY A 9 -9.00 -33.02 25.46
C GLY A 9 -8.03 -33.55 24.40
N THR A 10 -7.13 -32.70 23.89
CA THR A 10 -6.11 -33.05 22.88
C THR A 10 -4.83 -32.24 23.11
N ARG A 11 -3.68 -32.79 22.70
CA ARG A 11 -2.41 -32.04 22.72
C ARG A 11 -2.38 -31.01 21.59
N LEU A 12 -1.78 -29.86 21.88
CA LEU A 12 -1.66 -28.77 20.93
C LEU A 12 -0.20 -28.60 20.54
N GLU A 13 0.05 -28.55 19.24
CA GLU A 13 1.33 -28.11 18.71
C GLU A 13 1.25 -26.61 18.43
N TRP A 14 2.11 -25.82 19.07
CA TRP A 14 2.06 -24.37 19.00
C TRP A 14 3.43 -23.72 19.13
N VAL A 15 3.54 -22.51 18.59
CA VAL A 15 4.68 -21.61 18.78
C VAL A 15 4.16 -20.24 19.18
N ALA A 16 4.90 -19.54 20.03
CA ALA A 16 4.55 -18.19 20.45
C ALA A 16 5.70 -17.21 20.25
N VAL A 17 5.35 -15.93 20.04
CA VAL A 17 6.29 -14.82 19.95
C VAL A 17 5.75 -13.67 20.80
N ASP A 18 6.58 -13.15 21.70
CA ASP A 18 6.25 -12.02 22.56
C ASP A 18 6.70 -10.70 21.93
N HIS A 19 5.81 -9.73 21.96
CA HIS A 19 5.99 -8.41 21.40
C HIS A 19 5.87 -7.36 22.51
N PHE A 20 6.87 -6.47 22.58
CA PHE A 20 6.95 -5.37 23.54
C PHE A 20 6.98 -3.98 22.87
N ASN A 21 6.86 -3.95 21.54
CA ASN A 21 7.02 -2.79 20.68
C ASN A 21 5.68 -2.13 20.29
N THR A 22 4.57 -2.63 20.80
CA THR A 22 3.25 -2.02 20.70
C THR A 22 2.87 -1.33 22.00
N GLY A 23 1.90 -0.42 21.97
CA GLY A 23 1.45 0.32 23.17
C GLY A 23 1.03 -0.55 24.36
N HIS A 24 0.82 -1.85 24.15
CA HIS A 24 0.70 -2.88 25.19
C HIS A 24 1.51 -4.12 24.78
N PRO A 25 2.32 -4.71 25.68
CA PRO A 25 2.96 -5.99 25.43
C PRO A 25 1.94 -7.09 25.15
N HIS A 26 2.18 -7.93 24.16
CA HIS A 26 1.30 -9.05 23.83
C HIS A 26 2.04 -10.21 23.17
N THR A 27 1.38 -11.36 23.07
CA THR A 27 1.94 -12.61 22.58
C THR A 27 1.12 -13.13 21.42
N HIS A 28 1.76 -13.44 20.28
CA HIS A 28 1.15 -14.25 19.24
C HIS A 28 1.29 -15.71 19.56
N ILE A 29 0.24 -16.49 19.31
CA ILE A 29 0.28 -17.94 19.42
C ILE A 29 -0.22 -18.51 18.09
N VAL A 30 0.66 -19.22 17.39
CA VAL A 30 0.32 -19.98 16.19
C VAL A 30 0.08 -21.42 16.62
N LEU A 31 -1.11 -21.92 16.29
CA LEU A 31 -1.55 -23.28 16.58
C LEU A 31 -1.59 -24.09 15.28
N ARG A 32 -1.08 -25.31 15.32
CA ARG A 32 -1.25 -26.26 14.22
C ARG A 32 -2.72 -26.65 14.12
N GLY A 33 -3.27 -26.64 12.91
CA GLY A 33 -4.69 -26.90 12.64
C GLY A 33 -5.11 -28.36 12.74
N ILE A 34 -4.27 -29.23 13.32
CA ILE A 34 -4.59 -30.63 13.53
C ILE A 34 -4.33 -31.05 14.98
N ASP A 35 -5.09 -32.03 15.43
CA ASP A 35 -5.06 -32.57 16.78
C ASP A 35 -4.00 -33.69 16.94
N ASP A 36 -3.89 -34.25 18.14
CA ASP A 36 -2.95 -35.34 18.45
C ASP A 36 -3.30 -36.71 17.82
N ARG A 37 -4.38 -36.78 17.04
CA ARG A 37 -4.81 -37.94 16.25
C ARG A 37 -4.71 -37.68 14.75
N ASP A 38 -3.99 -36.62 14.34
CA ASP A 38 -3.86 -36.15 12.96
C ASP A 38 -5.19 -35.79 12.28
N GLN A 39 -6.22 -35.42 13.06
CA GLN A 39 -7.51 -34.94 12.56
C GLN A 39 -7.60 -33.41 12.66
N ASN A 40 -8.59 -32.80 11.99
CA ASN A 40 -8.80 -31.36 12.07
C ASN A 40 -9.06 -30.91 13.52
N LEU A 41 -8.28 -29.96 14.00
CA LEU A 41 -8.49 -29.35 15.31
C LEU A 41 -9.76 -28.49 15.29
N VAL A 42 -10.79 -28.93 16.02
CA VAL A 42 -12.06 -28.20 16.13
C VAL A 42 -12.13 -27.49 17.48
N ILE A 43 -12.17 -26.17 17.46
CA ILE A 43 -12.32 -25.35 18.67
C ILE A 43 -13.66 -24.62 18.59
N ALA A 44 -14.47 -24.74 19.64
CA ALA A 44 -15.76 -24.06 19.72
C ALA A 44 -15.58 -22.53 19.64
N ARG A 45 -16.40 -21.85 18.83
CA ARG A 45 -16.35 -20.39 18.66
C ARG A 45 -16.41 -19.63 19.99
N GLU A 46 -17.22 -20.09 20.94
CA GLU A 46 -17.33 -19.47 22.27
C GLU A 46 -16.05 -19.63 23.10
N TYR A 47 -15.38 -20.78 22.96
CA TYR A 47 -14.09 -21.00 23.62
C TYR A 47 -13.00 -20.08 23.05
N ILE A 48 -12.95 -19.89 21.72
CA ILE A 48 -12.06 -18.91 21.09
C ILE A 48 -12.37 -17.49 21.56
N SER A 49 -13.65 -17.11 21.56
CA SER A 49 -14.05 -15.72 21.81
C SER A 49 -14.03 -15.31 23.29
N ARG A 50 -14.12 -16.26 24.23
CA ARG A 50 -14.16 -15.97 25.69
C ARG A 50 -13.34 -16.94 26.53
N GLY A 51 -13.38 -18.23 26.22
CA GLY A 51 -12.74 -19.29 27.01
C GLY A 51 -11.24 -19.08 27.21
N ILE A 52 -10.49 -18.83 26.14
CA ILE A 52 -9.04 -18.57 26.21
C ILE A 52 -8.72 -17.40 27.14
N THR A 53 -9.45 -16.29 27.00
CA THR A 53 -9.28 -15.09 27.84
C THR A 53 -9.61 -15.38 29.31
N MET A 54 -10.66 -16.17 29.58
CA MET A 54 -11.00 -16.57 30.94
C MET A 54 -9.87 -17.38 31.58
N ARG A 55 -9.30 -18.37 30.87
CA ARG A 55 -8.17 -19.17 31.37
C ARG A 55 -6.94 -18.32 31.65
N ALA A 56 -6.61 -17.40 30.75
CA ALA A 56 -5.53 -16.46 30.98
C ALA A 56 -5.78 -15.59 32.23
N ALA A 57 -7.00 -15.09 32.40
CA ALA A 57 -7.37 -14.29 33.57
C ALA A 57 -7.32 -15.10 34.88
N GLU A 58 -7.74 -16.36 34.87
CA GLU A 58 -7.63 -17.27 36.02
C GLU A 58 -6.18 -17.47 36.46
N LEU A 59 -5.27 -17.72 35.51
CA LEU A 59 -3.84 -17.87 35.78
C LEU A 59 -3.23 -16.58 36.32
N VAL A 60 -3.53 -15.44 35.69
CA VAL A 60 -3.05 -14.14 36.16
C VAL A 60 -3.58 -13.82 37.55
N ASN A 61 -4.85 -14.15 37.85
CA ASN A 61 -5.42 -13.97 39.18
C ASN A 61 -4.76 -14.88 40.23
N LEU A 62 -4.29 -16.07 39.85
CA LEU A 62 -3.56 -16.97 40.74
C LEU A 62 -2.19 -16.39 41.10
N ASP A 63 -1.47 -15.84 40.11
CA ASP A 63 -0.10 -15.33 40.29
C ASP A 63 -0.07 -13.92 40.91
N LEU A 64 -0.93 -13.01 40.44
CA LEU A 64 -0.92 -11.60 40.84
C LEU A 64 -2.04 -11.24 41.83
N GLY A 65 -2.97 -12.16 42.07
CA GLY A 65 -4.21 -11.87 42.78
C GLY A 65 -5.28 -11.25 41.88
N PRO A 66 -6.57 -11.31 42.30
CA PRO A 66 -7.63 -10.62 41.57
C PRO A 66 -7.41 -9.11 41.60
N ARG A 67 -7.74 -8.43 40.49
CA ARG A 67 -7.74 -6.96 40.44
C ARG A 67 -8.58 -6.41 41.59
N THR A 68 -7.97 -5.54 42.39
CA THR A 68 -8.64 -4.91 43.51
C THR A 68 -9.68 -3.89 43.01
N THR A 69 -10.70 -3.64 43.82
CA THR A 69 -11.68 -2.58 43.53
C THR A 69 -10.99 -1.23 43.29
N ARG A 70 -9.92 -0.92 44.03
CA ARG A 70 -9.14 0.32 43.86
C ARG A 70 -8.52 0.41 42.47
N GLU A 71 -7.93 -0.67 41.95
CA GLU A 71 -7.31 -0.69 40.62
C GLU A 71 -8.34 -0.63 39.49
N ILE A 72 -9.53 -1.20 39.70
CA ILE A 72 -10.65 -1.09 38.75
C ILE A 72 -11.11 0.36 38.67
N ILE A 73 -11.27 1.03 39.81
CA ILE A 73 -11.67 2.43 39.88
C ILE A 73 -10.61 3.35 39.28
N ALA A 74 -9.34 3.16 39.64
CA ALA A 74 -8.24 3.95 39.11
C ALA A 74 -8.11 3.80 37.58
N ALA A 75 -8.32 2.59 37.05
CA ALA A 75 -8.37 2.39 35.61
C ALA A 75 -9.54 3.13 34.95
N GLY A 76 -10.75 3.03 35.53
CA GLY A 76 -11.93 3.75 35.04
C GLY A 76 -11.75 5.27 35.08
N GLN A 77 -11.12 5.80 36.14
CA GLN A 77 -10.83 7.24 36.25
C GLN A 77 -9.87 7.72 35.15
N ARG A 78 -8.86 6.91 34.79
CA ARG A 78 -7.96 7.23 33.67
C ARG A 78 -8.68 7.24 32.33
N GLU A 79 -9.73 6.44 32.13
CA GLU A 79 -10.52 6.41 30.88
C GLU A 79 -11.34 7.68 30.66
N ILE A 80 -11.77 8.38 31.73
CA ILE A 80 -12.67 9.54 31.63
C ILE A 80 -12.17 10.57 30.61
N ALA A 81 -10.90 10.96 30.71
CA ALA A 81 -10.31 12.02 29.91
C ALA A 81 -9.74 11.56 28.56
N GLN A 82 -9.75 10.26 28.25
CA GLN A 82 -9.08 9.76 27.04
C GLN A 82 -9.87 10.10 25.77
N GLU A 83 -9.17 10.60 24.77
CA GLU A 83 -9.73 10.89 23.43
C GLU A 83 -9.75 9.63 22.55
N ARG A 84 -10.33 8.54 23.08
CA ARG A 84 -10.49 7.26 22.38
C ARG A 84 -11.75 6.54 22.86
N PHE A 85 -12.15 5.48 22.16
CA PHE A 85 -13.29 4.66 22.57
C PHE A 85 -12.92 3.79 23.77
N THR A 86 -13.65 3.94 24.88
CA THR A 86 -13.33 3.33 26.17
C THR A 86 -14.37 2.30 26.61
N ALA A 87 -14.12 1.62 27.73
CA ALA A 87 -15.10 0.71 28.29
C ALA A 87 -16.32 1.44 28.86
N ILE A 88 -16.15 2.70 29.31
CA ILE A 88 -17.25 3.54 29.80
C ILE A 88 -18.23 3.85 28.64
N ASP A 89 -17.72 4.20 27.46
CA ASP A 89 -18.54 4.51 26.28
C ASP A 89 -19.41 3.32 25.88
N ARG A 90 -18.82 2.12 25.81
CA ARG A 90 -19.56 0.87 25.54
C ARG A 90 -20.63 0.57 26.60
N ARG A 91 -20.42 0.95 27.86
CA ARG A 91 -21.44 0.80 28.92
C ARG A 91 -22.56 1.83 28.74
N LEU A 92 -22.25 3.08 28.43
CA LEU A 92 -23.24 4.14 28.17
C LEU A 92 -24.15 3.78 26.99
N MET A 93 -23.57 3.34 25.86
CA MET A 93 -24.32 2.96 24.66
C MET A 93 -25.25 1.75 24.89
N ARG A 94 -24.86 0.81 25.77
CA ARG A 94 -25.71 -0.33 26.14
C ARG A 94 -26.81 0.01 27.14
N SER A 95 -26.72 1.17 27.78
CA SER A 95 -27.69 1.64 28.79
C SER A 95 -28.42 2.90 28.33
N LEU A 96 -28.62 3.06 27.02
CA LEU A 96 -29.50 4.09 26.50
C LEU A 96 -30.94 3.77 26.93
N ASP A 97 -31.71 4.81 27.27
CA ASP A 97 -33.12 4.67 27.56
C ASP A 97 -33.96 4.48 26.28
N GLU A 98 -35.28 4.34 26.45
CA GLU A 98 -36.24 4.17 25.34
C GLU A 98 -36.21 5.34 24.34
N ASN A 99 -35.72 6.51 24.74
CA ASN A 99 -35.59 7.70 23.90
C ASN A 99 -34.17 7.85 23.30
N GLY A 100 -33.30 6.84 23.49
CA GLY A 100 -31.92 6.86 23.03
C GLY A 100 -31.00 7.81 23.82
N LEU A 101 -31.36 8.18 25.05
CA LEU A 101 -30.57 9.07 25.90
C LEU A 101 -29.74 8.29 26.92
N ALA A 102 -28.49 8.72 27.10
CA ALA A 102 -27.59 8.23 28.13
C ALA A 102 -27.80 9.01 29.44
N SER A 103 -27.69 8.31 30.56
CA SER A 103 -27.74 8.92 31.90
C SER A 103 -26.46 8.61 32.69
N PRO A 104 -25.97 9.56 33.51
CA PRO A 104 -24.93 9.27 34.48
C PRO A 104 -25.42 8.37 35.60
N TRP A 105 -26.74 8.26 35.83
CA TRP A 105 -27.28 7.47 36.94
C TRP A 105 -26.88 6.00 36.85
N HIS A 106 -26.45 5.47 37.98
CA HIS A 106 -26.15 4.05 38.16
C HIS A 106 -26.30 3.70 39.65
N ALA A 107 -26.77 2.49 39.98
CA ALA A 107 -26.98 2.08 41.37
C ALA A 107 -25.69 2.12 42.22
N HIS A 108 -24.53 1.89 41.58
CA HIS A 108 -23.23 1.98 42.23
C HIS A 108 -22.63 3.40 42.09
N PRO A 109 -22.36 4.12 43.21
CA PRO A 109 -21.92 5.53 43.17
C PRO A 109 -20.68 5.78 42.32
N THR A 110 -19.71 4.85 42.39
CA THR A 110 -18.48 4.94 41.62
C THR A 110 -18.70 4.89 40.11
N GLU A 111 -19.55 3.97 39.62
CA GLU A 111 -19.88 3.91 38.19
C GLU A 111 -20.65 5.15 37.77
N GLN A 112 -21.53 5.69 38.62
CA GLN A 112 -22.19 6.96 38.36
C GLN A 112 -21.19 8.11 38.20
N SER A 113 -20.17 8.19 39.06
CA SER A 113 -19.09 9.18 38.91
C SER A 113 -18.30 9.01 37.62
N LEU A 114 -17.97 7.77 37.22
CA LEU A 114 -17.27 7.48 35.97
C LEU A 114 -18.10 7.90 34.75
N ARG A 115 -19.39 7.55 34.72
CA ARG A 115 -20.33 7.93 33.66
C ARG A 115 -20.50 9.44 33.57
N ALA A 116 -20.70 10.11 34.70
CA ALA A 116 -20.84 11.56 34.76
C ALA A 116 -19.58 12.27 34.22
N GLY A 117 -18.40 11.89 34.71
CA GLY A 117 -17.14 12.45 34.23
C GLY A 117 -16.92 12.21 32.74
N ARG A 118 -17.25 11.00 32.26
CA ARG A 118 -17.12 10.66 30.84
C ARG A 118 -18.09 11.44 29.97
N LEU A 119 -19.36 11.52 30.34
CA LEU A 119 -20.38 12.32 29.63
C LEU A 119 -19.98 13.80 29.54
N GLY A 120 -19.43 14.38 30.61
CA GLY A 120 -18.87 15.74 30.57
C GLY A 120 -17.70 15.89 29.59
N THR A 121 -16.85 14.86 29.47
CA THR A 121 -15.76 14.85 28.48
C THR A 121 -16.28 14.72 27.06
N LEU A 122 -17.24 13.81 26.82
CA LEU A 122 -17.90 13.66 25.52
C LEU A 122 -18.61 14.96 25.11
N ALA A 123 -19.26 15.65 26.04
CA ALA A 123 -19.93 16.92 25.77
C ALA A 123 -18.96 18.03 25.38
N ARG A 124 -17.80 18.13 26.05
CA ARG A 124 -16.73 19.07 25.68
C ARG A 124 -16.14 18.79 24.30
N MET A 125 -16.15 17.53 23.86
CA MET A 125 -15.74 17.13 22.50
C MET A 125 -16.87 17.30 21.46
N GLY A 126 -18.07 17.72 21.86
CA GLY A 126 -19.24 17.82 20.98
C GLY A 126 -19.87 16.47 20.61
N LEU A 127 -19.50 15.39 21.30
CA LEU A 127 -19.97 14.02 21.03
C LEU A 127 -21.13 13.58 21.96
N ALA A 128 -21.55 14.46 22.86
CA ALA A 128 -22.76 14.30 23.66
C ALA A 128 -23.41 15.68 23.90
N ALA A 129 -24.73 15.76 23.82
CA ALA A 129 -25.48 16.98 24.12
C ALA A 129 -26.46 16.72 25.26
N GLU A 130 -26.46 17.58 26.28
CA GLU A 130 -27.45 17.50 27.36
C GLU A 130 -28.79 18.05 26.86
N GLU A 131 -29.81 17.20 26.78
CA GLU A 131 -31.16 17.59 26.32
C GLU A 131 -32.12 17.86 27.47
N ALA A 132 -31.90 17.16 28.58
CA ALA A 132 -32.58 17.39 29.84
C ALA A 132 -31.58 17.15 30.97
N LYS A 133 -31.88 17.68 32.16
CA LYS A 133 -30.99 17.58 33.33
C LYS A 133 -30.53 16.13 33.56
N GLY A 134 -29.24 15.87 33.35
CA GLY A 134 -28.64 14.53 33.50
C GLY A 134 -29.06 13.50 32.44
N ARG A 135 -29.52 13.94 31.27
CA ARG A 135 -29.87 13.09 30.12
C ARG A 135 -29.18 13.63 28.86
N TYR A 136 -28.34 12.80 28.26
CA TYR A 136 -27.47 13.19 27.16
C TYR A 136 -27.82 12.41 25.90
N ARG A 137 -28.01 13.10 24.79
CA ARG A 137 -28.01 12.49 23.46
C ARG A 137 -26.58 12.30 23.01
N LEU A 138 -26.19 11.06 22.72
CA LEU A 138 -24.89 10.73 22.17
C LEU A 138 -24.90 10.97 20.66
N ASP A 139 -23.76 11.40 20.11
CA ASP A 139 -23.60 11.52 18.67
C ASP A 139 -23.75 10.13 18.00
N PRO A 140 -24.52 9.99 16.90
CA PRO A 140 -24.69 8.70 16.21
C PRO A 140 -23.37 8.09 15.70
N ALA A 141 -22.37 8.92 15.41
CA ALA A 141 -21.02 8.56 15.00
C ALA A 141 -20.00 8.60 16.15
N LEU A 142 -20.45 8.61 17.42
CA LEU A 142 -19.60 8.64 18.62
C LEU A 142 -18.50 7.58 18.57
N GLU A 143 -18.87 6.32 18.34
CA GLU A 143 -17.91 5.21 18.35
C GLU A 143 -16.86 5.36 17.25
N ASP A 144 -17.28 5.64 16.02
CA ASP A 144 -16.38 5.82 14.88
C ASP A 144 -15.45 7.00 15.07
N THR A 145 -15.97 8.12 15.59
CA THR A 145 -15.18 9.33 15.87
C THR A 145 -14.14 9.06 16.95
N LEU A 146 -14.52 8.48 18.08
CA LEU A 146 -13.59 8.16 19.16
C LEU A 146 -12.56 7.10 18.74
N ARG A 147 -12.93 6.12 17.92
CA ARG A 147 -11.97 5.16 17.34
C ARG A 147 -11.00 5.85 16.39
N ALA A 148 -11.46 6.80 15.56
CA ALA A 148 -10.61 7.57 14.68
C ALA A 148 -9.63 8.46 15.47
N MET A 149 -10.08 9.14 16.53
CA MET A 149 -9.24 9.91 17.44
C MET A 149 -8.19 9.04 18.12
N GLY A 150 -8.59 7.87 18.65
CA GLY A 150 -7.66 6.90 19.24
C GLY A 150 -6.58 6.44 18.25
N ARG A 151 -6.98 6.03 17.04
CA ARG A 151 -6.04 5.64 15.97
C ARG A 151 -5.07 6.77 15.62
N ARG A 152 -5.55 8.02 15.56
CA ARG A 152 -4.70 9.19 15.32
C ARG A 152 -3.65 9.34 16.43
N GLY A 153 -4.05 9.20 17.69
CA GLY A 153 -3.14 9.22 18.83
C GLY A 153 -2.07 8.12 18.77
N ASP A 154 -2.46 6.90 18.40
CA ASP A 154 -1.54 5.77 18.25
C ASP A 154 -0.54 5.98 17.11
N ILE A 155 -0.98 6.56 15.98
CA ILE A 155 -0.11 6.93 14.86
C ILE A 155 0.91 7.98 15.30
N ILE A 156 0.48 9.03 16.00
CA ILE A 156 1.38 10.09 16.49
C ILE A 156 2.42 9.49 17.46
N ALA A 157 2.00 8.65 18.39
CA ALA A 157 2.91 7.95 19.31
C ALA A 157 3.92 7.07 18.55
N THR A 158 3.47 6.39 17.49
CA THR A 158 4.34 5.60 16.60
C THR A 158 5.36 6.50 15.88
N MET A 159 4.94 7.65 15.38
CA MET A 159 5.85 8.62 14.74
C MET A 159 6.89 9.13 15.75
N ASP A 160 6.46 9.54 16.95
CA ASP A 160 7.36 10.01 18.02
C ASP A 160 8.40 8.94 18.38
N GLU A 161 7.97 7.68 18.54
CA GLU A 161 8.87 6.56 18.83
C GLU A 161 9.89 6.35 17.71
N ARG A 162 9.41 6.24 16.47
CA ARG A 162 10.25 5.91 15.30
C ARG A 162 11.18 7.04 14.90
N LEU A 163 10.82 8.29 15.18
CA LEU A 163 11.59 9.48 14.85
C LEU A 163 12.39 10.04 16.04
N ARG A 164 12.36 9.38 17.21
CA ARG A 164 13.12 9.80 18.40
C ARG A 164 14.61 10.04 18.14
N ALA A 165 15.21 9.28 17.22
CA ALA A 165 16.62 9.39 16.84
C ALA A 165 16.88 10.43 15.70
N ARG A 166 15.90 11.27 15.37
CA ARG A 166 15.93 12.29 14.32
C ARG A 166 15.49 13.66 14.88
N PRO A 167 16.37 14.33 15.65
CA PRO A 167 16.03 15.60 16.29
C PRO A 167 15.83 16.76 15.30
N ASP A 168 16.21 16.57 14.02
CA ASP A 168 15.96 17.49 12.92
C ASP A 168 14.49 17.53 12.47
N ILE A 169 13.68 16.56 12.91
CA ILE A 169 12.25 16.47 12.59
C ILE A 169 11.43 16.86 13.82
N VAL A 170 10.59 17.88 13.67
CA VAL A 170 9.79 18.42 14.77
C VAL A 170 8.39 17.76 14.79
N PRO A 171 7.87 17.31 15.95
CA PRO A 171 6.55 16.68 16.03
C PRO A 171 5.37 17.54 15.55
N HIS A 172 5.51 18.88 15.59
CA HIS A 172 4.47 19.78 15.09
C HIS A 172 4.25 19.68 13.57
N ASP A 173 5.24 19.17 12.83
CA ASP A 173 5.17 19.00 11.38
C ASP A 173 4.53 17.65 10.98
N TYR A 174 4.02 16.87 11.94
CA TYR A 174 3.40 15.57 11.68
C TYR A 174 2.04 15.72 11.01
N VAL A 175 1.89 15.03 9.89
CA VAL A 175 0.64 14.93 9.12
C VAL A 175 0.29 13.46 8.92
N ILE A 176 -0.97 13.09 9.16
CA ILE A 176 -1.47 11.78 8.77
C ILE A 176 -2.07 11.94 7.38
N HIS A 177 -1.49 11.27 6.39
CA HIS A 177 -1.88 11.40 5.00
C HIS A 177 -3.25 10.77 4.76
N ASP A 178 -4.20 11.60 4.30
CA ASP A 178 -5.51 11.15 3.84
C ASP A 178 -5.53 11.13 2.29
N PRO A 179 -5.44 9.95 1.66
CA PRO A 179 -5.39 9.84 0.21
C PRO A 179 -6.69 10.31 -0.46
N ALA A 180 -7.83 10.33 0.24
CA ALA A 180 -9.09 10.80 -0.34
C ALA A 180 -9.12 12.32 -0.55
N ARG A 181 -8.25 13.07 0.14
CA ARG A 181 -8.25 14.54 0.16
C ARG A 181 -6.94 15.16 -0.29
N ALA A 182 -5.84 14.40 -0.28
CA ALA A 182 -4.51 14.93 -0.57
C ALA A 182 -4.14 14.83 -2.06
N ALA A 183 -3.40 15.84 -2.53
CA ALA A 183 -2.70 15.76 -3.80
C ALA A 183 -1.53 14.75 -3.72
N PRO A 184 -0.97 14.30 -4.87
CA PRO A 184 0.21 13.46 -4.86
C PRO A 184 1.34 14.09 -4.03
N LEU A 185 1.93 13.29 -3.16
CA LEU A 185 2.96 13.69 -2.21
C LEU A 185 4.31 13.19 -2.69
N VAL A 186 5.31 14.06 -2.78
CA VAL A 186 6.70 13.66 -3.06
C VAL A 186 7.55 13.86 -1.81
N GLY A 187 8.35 12.85 -1.49
CA GLY A 187 9.16 12.89 -0.27
C GLY A 187 10.20 11.79 -0.21
N ARG A 188 11.07 11.92 0.80
CA ARG A 188 12.09 10.93 1.15
C ARG A 188 11.54 9.95 2.17
N VAL A 189 11.74 8.66 1.94
CA VAL A 189 11.38 7.61 2.91
C VAL A 189 12.29 7.68 4.13
N LEU A 190 11.72 7.96 5.31
CA LEU A 190 12.46 7.96 6.58
C LEU A 190 12.37 6.62 7.29
N VAL A 191 11.14 6.09 7.38
CA VAL A 191 10.84 4.85 8.10
C VAL A 191 9.84 4.04 7.32
N ARG A 192 10.03 2.72 7.34
CA ARG A 192 9.06 1.72 6.89
C ARG A 192 8.64 0.92 8.10
N GLY A 193 7.35 0.71 8.26
CA GLY A 193 6.82 -0.05 9.37
C GLY A 193 5.57 -0.83 9.01
N GLN A 194 5.13 -1.60 9.98
CA GLN A 194 3.92 -2.42 9.90
C GLN A 194 3.13 -2.18 11.18
N THR A 195 1.83 -2.00 11.04
CA THR A 195 0.90 -1.70 12.13
C THR A 195 -0.13 -2.81 12.24
N GLY A 196 -0.30 -3.32 13.46
CA GLY A 196 -1.26 -4.38 13.73
C GLY A 196 -0.62 -5.75 13.55
N GLU A 197 -0.76 -6.55 14.58
CA GLU A 197 -0.06 -7.82 14.70
C GLU A 197 -0.87 -8.99 14.08
N HIS A 198 -2.11 -8.71 13.69
CA HIS A 198 -2.99 -9.59 12.88
C HIS A 198 -3.35 -9.01 11.50
N HIS A 199 -2.86 -7.82 11.19
CA HIS A 199 -3.12 -7.16 9.91
C HIS A 199 -1.77 -6.82 9.28
N ASP A 200 -1.47 -7.34 8.09
CA ASP A 200 -0.27 -6.97 7.31
C ASP A 200 -0.38 -5.51 6.79
N ARG A 201 -0.93 -4.58 7.58
CA ARG A 201 -1.03 -3.17 7.21
C ARG A 201 0.33 -2.55 7.35
N ARG A 202 0.83 -1.99 6.27
CA ARG A 202 2.14 -1.34 6.21
C ARG A 202 1.97 0.16 6.22
N TYR A 203 3.02 0.86 6.65
CA TYR A 203 3.06 2.30 6.59
C TYR A 203 4.45 2.82 6.23
N LEU A 204 4.48 4.04 5.69
CA LEU A 204 5.69 4.82 5.49
C LEU A 204 5.62 6.07 6.35
N ILE A 205 6.77 6.51 6.84
CA ILE A 205 6.95 7.89 7.31
C ILE A 205 7.83 8.59 6.29
N LEU A 206 7.32 9.67 5.70
CA LEU A 206 7.99 10.43 4.65
C LEU A 206 8.32 11.84 5.13
N GLU A 207 9.52 12.29 4.82
CA GLU A 207 9.83 13.72 4.86
C GLU A 207 9.50 14.33 3.50
N ALA A 208 8.44 15.14 3.43
CA ALA A 208 7.88 15.56 2.16
C ALA A 208 8.37 16.94 1.72
N THR A 209 8.29 17.19 0.41
CA THR A 209 8.70 18.47 -0.18
C THR A 209 7.78 19.62 0.21
N ASP A 210 6.60 19.35 0.77
CA ASP A 210 5.68 20.35 1.34
C ASP A 210 6.10 20.84 2.74
N GLY A 211 7.22 20.36 3.27
CA GLY A 211 7.78 20.76 4.56
C GLY A 211 7.25 19.99 5.76
N HIS A 212 6.34 19.03 5.56
CA HIS A 212 5.77 18.22 6.63
C HIS A 212 6.32 16.79 6.64
N THR A 213 6.17 16.12 7.78
CA THR A 213 6.46 14.70 7.92
C THR A 213 5.17 13.90 7.91
N HIS A 214 4.99 13.09 6.88
CA HIS A 214 3.74 12.38 6.64
C HIS A 214 3.80 10.93 7.09
N TYR A 215 2.83 10.50 7.89
CA TYR A 215 2.49 9.08 8.04
C TYR A 215 1.56 8.68 6.88
N VAL A 216 1.98 7.70 6.11
CA VAL A 216 1.24 7.17 4.95
C VAL A 216 0.86 5.73 5.24
N ASP A 217 -0.43 5.46 5.37
CA ASP A 217 -0.96 4.09 5.42
C ASP A 217 -0.90 3.48 4.01
N LEU A 218 -0.24 2.34 3.87
CA LEU A 218 -0.11 1.59 2.62
C LEU A 218 -1.20 0.52 2.47
N GLY A 219 -1.96 0.27 3.54
CA GLY A 219 -2.92 -0.81 3.62
C GLY A 219 -2.25 -2.19 3.71
N SER A 220 -3.04 -3.23 3.46
CA SER A 220 -2.70 -4.63 3.73
C SER A 220 -2.31 -5.45 2.50
N ALA A 221 -2.38 -4.84 1.31
CA ALA A 221 -1.98 -5.50 0.09
C ALA A 221 -0.45 -5.52 -0.04
N ALA A 222 0.12 -6.67 -0.37
CA ALA A 222 1.55 -6.82 -0.64
C ALA A 222 1.98 -5.93 -1.81
N GLN A 223 2.46 -4.72 -1.53
CA GLN A 223 3.28 -3.98 -2.47
C GLN A 223 4.71 -4.55 -2.41
N LEU A 224 5.24 -4.86 -3.58
CA LEU A 224 6.63 -5.22 -3.77
C LEU A 224 7.47 -3.94 -3.66
N ASP A 225 8.39 -3.93 -2.70
CA ASP A 225 9.46 -2.94 -2.51
C ASP A 225 9.05 -1.46 -2.62
N HIS A 226 8.73 -0.81 -1.49
CA HIS A 226 8.45 0.63 -1.41
C HIS A 226 9.72 1.51 -1.49
N GLY A 227 10.79 0.98 -2.06
CA GLY A 227 12.11 1.56 -2.02
C GLY A 227 12.84 1.31 -0.70
N ARG A 228 14.14 1.62 -0.71
CA ARG A 228 15.00 1.57 0.46
C ARG A 228 14.82 2.84 1.30
N ASP A 229 15.30 2.80 2.54
CA ASP A 229 15.36 4.00 3.36
C ASP A 229 16.18 5.08 2.64
N ASN A 230 15.72 6.33 2.71
CA ASN A 230 16.18 7.49 1.95
C ASN A 230 15.88 7.51 0.44
N ALA A 231 15.13 6.53 -0.10
CA ALA A 231 14.62 6.63 -1.46
C ALA A 231 13.66 7.83 -1.60
N MET A 232 13.67 8.45 -2.77
CA MET A 232 12.67 9.45 -3.16
C MET A 232 11.47 8.75 -3.78
N VAL A 233 10.29 9.01 -3.24
CA VAL A 233 9.05 8.38 -3.68
C VAL A 233 7.97 9.42 -3.96
N ARG A 234 7.04 9.05 -4.83
CA ARG A 234 5.75 9.73 -5.01
C ARG A 234 4.64 8.83 -4.47
N VAL A 235 3.83 9.37 -3.59
CA VAL A 235 2.62 8.72 -3.07
C VAL A 235 1.42 9.38 -3.71
N SER A 236 0.56 8.57 -4.33
CA SER A 236 -0.70 9.02 -4.93
C SER A 236 -1.85 8.17 -4.42
N ALA A 237 -3.05 8.73 -4.35
CA ALA A 237 -4.24 7.95 -4.01
C ALA A 237 -4.49 6.85 -5.03
N THR A 238 -4.90 5.65 -4.58
CA THR A 238 -5.39 4.63 -5.51
C THR A 238 -6.68 5.13 -6.16
N PRO A 239 -6.74 5.24 -7.50
CA PRO A 239 -7.89 5.82 -8.17
C PRO A 239 -9.12 4.90 -8.04
N VAL A 240 -10.20 5.46 -7.52
CA VAL A 240 -11.52 4.82 -7.50
C VAL A 240 -12.34 5.37 -8.66
N GLN A 241 -12.30 4.67 -9.79
CA GLN A 241 -13.00 5.10 -10.99
C GLN A 241 -13.45 3.92 -11.85
N LEU A 242 -14.58 4.11 -12.53
CA LEU A 242 -15.02 3.21 -13.60
C LEU A 242 -14.11 3.36 -14.81
N ARG A 243 -13.70 2.24 -15.39
CA ARG A 243 -12.95 2.22 -16.64
C ARG A 243 -13.92 2.22 -17.82
N ASP A 244 -13.48 2.69 -18.98
CA ASP A 244 -14.31 2.61 -20.19
C ASP A 244 -14.69 1.16 -20.54
N ALA A 245 -13.79 0.22 -20.24
CA ALA A 245 -14.08 -1.22 -20.31
C ALA A 245 -15.34 -1.61 -19.52
N ASP A 246 -15.54 -1.07 -18.32
CA ASP A 246 -16.66 -1.42 -17.44
C ASP A 246 -18.00 -0.92 -18.04
N ARG A 247 -17.97 0.24 -18.70
CA ARG A 247 -19.13 0.80 -19.43
C ARG A 247 -19.45 -0.03 -20.67
N ILE A 248 -18.44 -0.33 -21.49
CA ILE A 248 -18.62 -1.12 -22.71
C ILE A 248 -19.11 -2.53 -22.39
N ILE A 249 -18.61 -3.16 -21.33
CA ILE A 249 -19.11 -4.46 -20.85
C ILE A 249 -20.60 -4.38 -20.51
N ALA A 250 -21.01 -3.35 -19.75
CA ALA A 250 -22.40 -3.15 -19.35
C ALA A 250 -23.31 -2.92 -20.57
N GLU A 251 -22.88 -2.08 -21.54
CA GLU A 251 -23.61 -1.81 -22.78
C GLU A 251 -23.80 -3.07 -23.63
N VAL A 252 -22.72 -3.80 -23.89
CA VAL A 252 -22.76 -5.05 -24.66
C VAL A 252 -23.64 -6.09 -23.96
N ALA A 253 -23.53 -6.21 -22.64
CA ALA A 253 -24.36 -7.14 -21.89
C ALA A 253 -25.84 -6.74 -21.92
N ALA A 254 -26.17 -5.46 -21.76
CA ALA A 254 -27.54 -4.96 -21.84
C ALA A 254 -28.18 -5.26 -23.21
N ALA A 255 -27.42 -5.09 -24.31
CA ALA A 255 -27.86 -5.47 -25.65
C ALA A 255 -28.02 -7.00 -25.85
N ASN A 256 -27.45 -7.82 -24.95
CA ASN A 256 -27.43 -9.28 -25.02
C ASN A 256 -28.04 -9.94 -23.78
N GLN A 257 -29.17 -9.42 -23.28
CA GLN A 257 -29.95 -10.00 -22.18
C GLN A 257 -29.12 -10.20 -20.89
N GLY A 258 -28.28 -9.22 -20.55
CA GLY A 258 -27.43 -9.25 -19.37
C GLY A 258 -26.24 -10.20 -19.47
N THR A 259 -25.87 -10.65 -20.68
CA THR A 259 -24.76 -11.61 -20.86
C THR A 259 -23.64 -11.06 -21.74
N TYR A 260 -22.41 -11.13 -21.25
CA TYR A 260 -21.20 -10.76 -21.98
C TYR A 260 -20.41 -11.99 -22.44
N SER A 261 -19.88 -11.96 -23.65
CA SER A 261 -18.91 -12.94 -24.17
C SER A 261 -18.13 -12.30 -25.32
N ILE A 262 -16.98 -12.86 -25.70
CA ILE A 262 -16.18 -12.34 -26.82
C ILE A 262 -17.02 -12.31 -28.10
N ASP A 263 -17.72 -13.41 -28.42
CA ASP A 263 -18.53 -13.51 -29.64
C ASP A 263 -19.66 -12.48 -29.67
N ARG A 264 -20.36 -12.28 -28.54
CA ARG A 264 -21.40 -11.26 -28.40
C ARG A 264 -20.85 -9.84 -28.55
N HIS A 265 -19.63 -9.60 -28.04
CA HIS A 265 -18.96 -8.31 -28.17
C HIS A 265 -18.61 -8.02 -29.63
N LEU A 266 -17.99 -8.97 -30.34
CA LEU A 266 -17.64 -8.81 -31.76
C LEU A 266 -18.87 -8.70 -32.66
N LYS A 267 -19.99 -9.32 -32.27
CA LYS A 267 -21.27 -9.16 -32.98
C LYS A 267 -21.89 -7.78 -32.75
N TYR A 268 -21.75 -7.22 -31.55
CA TYR A 268 -22.25 -5.90 -31.20
C TYR A 268 -21.42 -4.78 -31.84
N ASP A 269 -20.08 -4.91 -31.79
CA ASP A 269 -19.14 -4.00 -32.44
C ASP A 269 -18.19 -4.80 -33.38
N PRO A 270 -18.54 -4.90 -34.68
CA PRO A 270 -17.71 -5.58 -35.66
C PRO A 270 -16.35 -4.91 -35.92
N SER A 271 -16.15 -3.66 -35.49
CA SER A 271 -14.88 -2.96 -35.62
C SER A 271 -13.89 -3.33 -34.49
N ALA A 272 -14.38 -3.93 -33.41
CA ALA A 272 -13.57 -4.36 -32.29
C ALA A 272 -12.67 -5.56 -32.66
N THR A 273 -11.46 -5.57 -32.10
CA THR A 273 -10.55 -6.72 -32.25
C THR A 273 -10.81 -7.76 -31.16
N GLN A 274 -10.55 -9.04 -31.45
CA GLN A 274 -10.63 -10.10 -30.43
C GLN A 274 -9.77 -9.78 -29.20
N ARG A 275 -8.56 -9.24 -29.39
CA ARG A 275 -7.66 -8.84 -28.31
C ARG A 275 -8.26 -7.77 -27.39
N PHE A 276 -9.09 -6.89 -27.94
CA PHE A 276 -9.83 -5.86 -27.19
C PHE A 276 -10.92 -6.50 -26.32
N ALA A 277 -11.73 -7.41 -26.88
CA ALA A 277 -12.72 -8.17 -26.12
C ALA A 277 -12.09 -9.07 -25.03
N GLU A 278 -10.93 -9.70 -25.31
CA GLU A 278 -10.15 -10.45 -24.32
C GLU A 278 -9.66 -9.56 -23.15
N ALA A 279 -9.43 -8.26 -23.38
CA ALA A 279 -9.11 -7.34 -22.30
C ALA A 279 -10.29 -7.13 -21.35
N HIS A 280 -11.52 -7.11 -21.86
CA HIS A 280 -12.74 -7.07 -21.05
C HIS A 280 -12.94 -8.37 -20.25
N VAL A 281 -12.66 -9.54 -20.83
CA VAL A 281 -12.70 -10.81 -20.09
C VAL A 281 -11.69 -10.81 -18.93
N ARG A 282 -10.44 -10.38 -19.16
CA ARG A 282 -9.45 -10.23 -18.07
C ARG A 282 -9.91 -9.27 -16.98
N ARG A 283 -10.62 -8.20 -17.36
CA ARG A 283 -11.21 -7.24 -16.43
C ARG A 283 -12.30 -7.89 -15.58
N LEU A 284 -13.20 -8.67 -16.18
CA LEU A 284 -14.25 -9.44 -15.50
C LEU A 284 -13.68 -10.50 -14.56
N GLU A 285 -12.63 -11.22 -14.98
CA GLU A 285 -11.93 -12.17 -14.12
C GLU A 285 -11.31 -11.50 -12.90
N ALA A 286 -10.72 -10.31 -13.06
CA ALA A 286 -10.15 -9.56 -11.94
C ALA A 286 -11.24 -9.13 -10.93
N ILE A 287 -12.41 -8.71 -11.43
CA ILE A 287 -13.57 -8.37 -10.59
C ILE A 287 -14.07 -9.61 -9.84
N ARG A 288 -14.26 -10.74 -10.55
CA ARG A 288 -14.74 -12.01 -9.97
C ARG A 288 -13.83 -12.54 -8.86
N ARG A 289 -12.51 -12.37 -8.98
CA ARG A 289 -11.56 -12.81 -7.94
C ARG A 289 -11.65 -12.00 -6.65
N GLY A 290 -12.15 -10.76 -6.73
CA GLY A 290 -12.19 -9.85 -5.59
C GLY A 290 -13.60 -9.46 -5.14
N SER A 291 -14.64 -9.92 -5.82
CA SER A 291 -16.05 -9.65 -5.50
C SER A 291 -16.98 -10.61 -6.21
N ASP A 292 -18.20 -10.72 -5.69
CA ASP A 292 -19.32 -11.42 -6.32
C ASP A 292 -20.08 -10.53 -7.32
N ALA A 293 -19.42 -9.51 -7.88
CA ALA A 293 -20.06 -8.53 -8.76
C ALA A 293 -20.43 -9.08 -10.14
N VAL A 294 -19.84 -10.20 -10.56
CA VAL A 294 -20.04 -10.84 -11.87
C VAL A 294 -19.98 -12.36 -11.74
N GLU A 295 -20.83 -13.05 -12.49
CA GLU A 295 -20.88 -14.52 -12.50
C GLU A 295 -20.30 -15.07 -13.81
N TRP A 296 -19.47 -16.10 -13.70
CA TRP A 296 -18.95 -16.83 -14.85
C TRP A 296 -19.79 -18.07 -15.11
N SER A 297 -20.16 -18.29 -16.38
CA SER A 297 -20.88 -19.47 -16.84
C SER A 297 -19.91 -20.47 -17.50
N PRO A 298 -20.14 -21.79 -17.36
CA PRO A 298 -19.28 -22.83 -17.96
C PRO A 298 -19.12 -22.76 -19.49
N ASP A 299 -20.04 -22.09 -20.18
CA ASP A 299 -20.01 -21.85 -21.63
C ASP A 299 -19.06 -20.71 -22.04
N GLY A 300 -18.33 -20.12 -21.09
CA GLY A 300 -17.40 -19.02 -21.34
C GLY A 300 -18.07 -17.63 -21.33
N SER A 301 -19.37 -17.56 -21.07
CA SER A 301 -20.11 -16.31 -20.94
C SER A 301 -20.10 -15.77 -19.51
N TRP A 302 -20.43 -14.49 -19.37
CA TRP A 302 -20.46 -13.76 -18.11
C TRP A 302 -21.83 -13.14 -17.91
N LYS A 303 -22.45 -13.37 -16.74
CA LYS A 303 -23.69 -12.67 -16.38
C LYS A 303 -23.35 -11.35 -15.71
N ILE A 304 -23.93 -10.29 -16.25
CA ILE A 304 -23.72 -8.90 -15.85
C ILE A 304 -25.06 -8.36 -15.36
N ALA A 305 -25.13 -8.06 -14.07
CA ALA A 305 -26.34 -7.53 -13.45
C ALA A 305 -26.61 -6.07 -13.90
N PRO A 306 -27.87 -5.59 -13.86
CA PRO A 306 -28.20 -4.21 -14.22
C PRO A 306 -27.47 -3.14 -13.38
N ASP A 307 -27.14 -3.47 -12.14
CA ASP A 307 -26.37 -2.64 -11.19
C ASP A 307 -24.85 -2.86 -11.29
N HIS A 308 -24.36 -3.46 -12.38
CA HIS A 308 -22.94 -3.82 -12.55
C HIS A 308 -21.98 -2.66 -12.28
N LEU A 309 -22.28 -1.46 -12.79
CA LEU A 309 -21.40 -0.30 -12.60
C LEU A 309 -21.30 0.11 -11.12
N ASP A 310 -22.40 0.06 -10.37
CA ASP A 310 -22.39 0.34 -8.93
C ASP A 310 -21.60 -0.71 -8.16
N ARG A 311 -21.75 -1.99 -8.54
CA ARG A 311 -20.98 -3.10 -7.96
C ARG A 311 -19.49 -2.97 -8.24
N VAL A 312 -19.10 -2.59 -9.46
CA VAL A 312 -17.70 -2.34 -9.82
C VAL A 312 -17.14 -1.15 -9.03
N LEU A 313 -17.93 -0.09 -8.87
CA LEU A 313 -17.51 1.07 -8.08
C LEU A 313 -17.32 0.72 -6.59
N ALA A 314 -18.21 -0.10 -6.02
CA ALA A 314 -18.06 -0.62 -4.67
C ALA A 314 -16.81 -1.51 -4.52
N TRP A 315 -16.54 -2.36 -5.51
CA TRP A 315 -15.31 -3.16 -5.56
C TRP A 315 -14.04 -2.32 -5.67
N GLU A 316 -14.02 -1.27 -6.51
CA GLU A 316 -12.86 -0.35 -6.58
C GLU A 316 -12.66 0.39 -5.24
N ARG A 317 -13.73 0.76 -4.52
CA ARG A 317 -13.64 1.36 -3.18
C ARG A 317 -13.05 0.40 -2.14
N ASP A 318 -13.52 -0.84 -2.10
CA ASP A 318 -12.96 -1.86 -1.18
C ASP A 318 -11.47 -2.12 -1.49
N ARG A 319 -11.13 -2.20 -2.78
CA ARG A 319 -9.75 -2.34 -3.21
C ARG A 319 -8.88 -1.15 -2.81
N ALA A 320 -9.38 0.08 -2.96
CA ALA A 320 -8.68 1.28 -2.49
C ALA A 320 -8.59 1.31 -0.96
N ALA A 321 -9.57 0.82 -0.20
CA ALA A 321 -9.46 0.73 1.26
C ALA A 321 -8.37 -0.27 1.72
N LYS A 322 -8.16 -1.36 0.96
CA LYS A 322 -7.10 -2.35 1.18
C LYS A 322 -5.73 -1.88 0.72
N ARG A 323 -5.68 -1.00 -0.30
CA ARG A 323 -4.48 -0.37 -0.84
C ARG A 323 -4.75 1.13 -1.08
N PRO A 324 -4.73 1.97 -0.02
CA PRO A 324 -5.09 3.39 -0.08
C PRO A 324 -4.25 4.21 -1.05
N VAL A 325 -2.98 3.85 -1.22
CA VAL A 325 -2.03 4.61 -2.03
C VAL A 325 -1.25 3.75 -3.01
N GLU A 326 -0.81 4.36 -4.09
CA GLU A 326 0.22 3.88 -5.00
C GLU A 326 1.53 4.62 -4.69
N VAL A 327 2.63 3.87 -4.64
CA VAL A 327 3.97 4.40 -4.33
C VAL A 327 4.87 4.17 -5.53
N ASP A 328 5.28 5.27 -6.17
CA ASP A 328 6.23 5.26 -7.26
C ASP A 328 7.63 5.62 -6.74
N ILE A 329 8.62 4.79 -7.01
CA ILE A 329 10.02 5.10 -6.69
C ILE A 329 10.56 6.06 -7.75
N LEU A 330 10.76 7.31 -7.37
CA LEU A 330 11.36 8.34 -8.23
C LEU A 330 12.88 8.20 -8.28
N SER A 331 13.48 7.78 -7.18
CA SER A 331 14.89 7.37 -7.13
C SER A 331 15.13 6.46 -5.93
N ASP A 332 15.88 5.39 -6.15
CA ASP A 332 16.30 4.42 -5.14
C ASP A 332 17.52 4.89 -4.33
N ARG A 333 18.09 6.04 -4.68
CA ARG A 333 19.29 6.62 -4.07
C ARG A 333 18.93 7.74 -3.07
N PRO A 334 19.73 7.94 -2.02
CA PRO A 334 19.65 9.14 -1.20
C PRO A 334 19.89 10.42 -2.02
N LEU A 335 19.24 11.51 -1.62
CA LEU A 335 19.29 12.82 -2.28
C LEU A 335 20.74 13.30 -2.52
N GLU A 336 21.62 13.09 -1.56
CA GLU A 336 23.01 13.53 -1.59
C GLU A 336 23.81 12.79 -2.67
N GLN A 337 23.47 11.52 -2.92
CA GLN A 337 24.12 10.71 -3.96
C GLN A 337 23.64 11.07 -5.37
N MET A 338 22.43 11.64 -5.50
CA MET A 338 21.89 12.05 -6.80
C MET A 338 22.70 13.17 -7.44
N VAL A 339 23.29 14.06 -6.63
CA VAL A 339 24.02 15.25 -7.11
C VAL A 339 25.11 14.90 -8.12
N ARG A 340 25.93 13.89 -7.80
CA ARG A 340 27.07 13.46 -8.63
C ARG A 340 26.81 12.17 -9.42
N HIS A 341 25.59 11.63 -9.39
CA HIS A 341 25.27 10.35 -10.05
C HIS A 341 25.41 10.45 -11.57
N ASN A 342 26.13 9.52 -12.19
CA ASN A 342 26.34 9.49 -13.64
C ASN A 342 25.21 8.77 -14.39
N GLY A 343 23.98 9.13 -14.06
CA GLY A 343 22.76 8.58 -14.60
C GLY A 343 21.57 9.52 -14.38
N VAL A 344 20.38 9.11 -14.79
CA VAL A 344 19.17 9.92 -14.58
C VAL A 344 18.76 9.85 -13.12
N THR A 345 18.46 10.99 -12.55
CA THR A 345 17.94 11.14 -11.18
C THR A 345 16.65 11.94 -11.20
N TRP A 346 15.89 11.86 -10.11
CA TRP A 346 14.72 12.70 -9.92
C TRP A 346 15.03 14.21 -10.01
N LEU A 347 16.23 14.64 -9.59
CA LEU A 347 16.68 16.03 -9.72
C LEU A 347 16.72 16.49 -11.18
N ASP A 348 17.13 15.62 -12.10
CA ASP A 348 17.20 15.93 -13.53
C ASP A 348 15.80 16.11 -14.13
N GLU A 349 14.82 15.32 -13.67
CA GLU A 349 13.41 15.46 -14.07
C GLU A 349 12.82 16.78 -13.54
N GLN A 350 13.14 17.16 -12.30
CA GLN A 350 12.72 18.45 -11.74
C GLN A 350 13.30 19.65 -12.48
N CYS A 351 14.52 19.54 -12.99
CA CYS A 351 15.16 20.58 -13.78
C CYS A 351 14.42 20.92 -15.09
N VAL A 352 13.74 19.94 -15.70
CA VAL A 352 13.05 20.10 -16.99
C VAL A 352 11.53 20.00 -16.90
N ALA A 353 10.99 19.76 -15.71
CA ALA A 353 9.56 19.65 -15.48
C ALA A 353 8.84 20.98 -15.79
N ALA A 354 7.71 20.92 -16.51
CA ALA A 354 6.87 22.09 -16.74
C ALA A 354 6.28 22.68 -15.44
N LYS A 355 6.08 21.81 -14.43
CA LYS A 355 5.62 22.16 -13.09
C LYS A 355 6.49 21.40 -12.08
N PRO A 356 7.65 21.95 -11.67
CA PRO A 356 8.49 21.32 -10.66
C PRO A 356 7.77 21.27 -9.31
N GLU A 357 8.19 20.34 -8.45
CA GLU A 357 7.61 20.18 -7.12
C GLU A 357 7.79 21.46 -6.29
N ARG A 358 6.77 21.77 -5.48
CA ARG A 358 6.88 22.85 -4.49
C ARG A 358 7.80 22.39 -3.37
N LEU A 359 8.80 23.21 -3.05
CA LEU A 359 9.82 22.91 -2.05
C LEU A 359 9.63 23.84 -0.84
N GLN A 360 9.21 23.30 0.29
CA GLN A 360 8.96 24.02 1.55
C GLN A 360 9.68 23.33 2.71
N GLY A 361 9.77 24.04 3.84
CA GLY A 361 10.45 23.54 5.03
C GLY A 361 11.94 23.25 4.85
N SER A 362 12.52 22.56 5.83
CA SER A 362 13.93 22.19 5.88
C SER A 362 14.31 21.19 4.79
N PHE A 363 13.46 20.19 4.52
CA PHE A 363 13.68 19.24 3.44
C PHE A 363 13.66 19.91 2.06
N GLY A 364 12.68 20.78 1.78
CA GLY A 364 12.65 21.55 0.55
C GLY A 364 13.90 22.41 0.35
N ALA A 365 14.48 22.96 1.43
CA ALA A 365 15.75 23.67 1.35
C ALA A 365 16.92 22.76 0.94
N ARG A 366 17.02 21.56 1.52
CA ARG A 366 18.02 20.55 1.11
C ARG A 366 17.86 20.11 -0.35
N VAL A 367 16.61 19.95 -0.80
CA VAL A 367 16.33 19.64 -2.22
C VAL A 367 16.76 20.77 -3.15
N ARG A 368 16.47 22.05 -2.79
CA ARG A 368 16.95 23.21 -3.57
C ARG A 368 18.47 23.24 -3.69
N GLU A 369 19.16 22.96 -2.59
CA GLU A 369 20.62 22.90 -2.58
C GLU A 369 21.14 21.76 -3.48
N ALA A 370 20.56 20.56 -3.36
CA ALA A 370 20.90 19.43 -4.22
C ALA A 370 20.64 19.74 -5.71
N LEU A 371 19.54 20.42 -6.04
CA LEU A 371 19.25 20.88 -7.40
C LEU A 371 20.32 21.86 -7.92
N ASN A 372 20.76 22.80 -7.09
CA ASN A 372 21.80 23.75 -7.48
C ASN A 372 23.13 23.05 -7.74
N GLN A 373 23.56 22.17 -6.84
CA GLN A 373 24.78 21.38 -7.02
C GLN A 373 24.69 20.45 -8.23
N ARG A 374 23.52 19.84 -8.46
CA ARG A 374 23.27 18.98 -9.62
C ARG A 374 23.36 19.78 -10.92
N ARG A 375 22.84 21.00 -10.97
CA ARG A 375 22.97 21.89 -12.14
C ARG A 375 24.42 22.20 -12.45
N GLN A 376 25.24 22.52 -11.44
CA GLN A 376 26.66 22.76 -11.64
C GLN A 376 27.37 21.51 -12.19
N TRP A 377 27.06 20.34 -11.63
CA TRP A 377 27.57 19.08 -12.18
C TRP A 377 27.14 18.86 -13.64
N LEU A 378 25.88 19.13 -14.00
CA LEU A 378 25.41 19.01 -15.38
C LEU A 378 26.14 19.98 -16.34
N ILE A 379 26.49 21.18 -15.88
CA ILE A 379 27.30 22.14 -16.64
C ILE A 379 28.73 21.60 -16.84
N GLU A 380 29.38 21.13 -15.76
CA GLU A 380 30.71 20.48 -15.81
C GLU A 380 30.72 19.29 -16.78
N GLN A 381 29.63 18.53 -16.84
CA GLN A 381 29.47 17.39 -17.75
C GLN A 381 29.09 17.77 -19.19
N GLY A 382 28.96 19.06 -19.48
CA GLY A 382 28.57 19.59 -20.79
C GLY A 382 27.13 19.22 -21.17
N LEU A 383 26.24 19.02 -20.20
CA LEU A 383 24.83 18.67 -20.38
C LEU A 383 23.88 19.84 -20.16
N ALA A 384 24.37 20.93 -19.56
CA ALA A 384 23.67 22.19 -19.37
C ALA A 384 24.65 23.36 -19.58
N TRP A 385 24.12 24.59 -19.69
CA TRP A 385 24.90 25.82 -19.74
C TRP A 385 24.13 26.98 -19.10
N GLY A 386 24.84 27.99 -18.60
CA GLY A 386 24.28 29.18 -17.95
C GLY A 386 24.83 29.40 -16.54
N GLU A 387 24.43 30.50 -15.92
CA GLU A 387 24.82 30.88 -14.56
C GLU A 387 23.61 30.86 -13.60
N ASP A 388 23.91 30.75 -12.30
CA ASP A 388 23.03 30.74 -11.12
C ASP A 388 21.51 30.90 -11.37
N GLY A 389 20.80 29.78 -11.34
CA GLY A 389 19.33 29.74 -11.39
C GLY A 389 18.70 29.80 -12.78
N ALA A 390 19.45 30.16 -13.84
CA ALA A 390 18.98 30.28 -15.21
C ALA A 390 19.63 29.27 -16.19
N ALA A 391 19.90 28.05 -15.71
CA ALA A 391 20.51 27.00 -16.52
C ALA A 391 19.57 26.53 -17.66
N ARG A 392 20.11 26.46 -18.87
CA ARG A 392 19.49 25.80 -20.03
C ARG A 392 20.05 24.39 -20.16
N TYR A 393 19.17 23.43 -20.38
CA TYR A 393 19.54 22.02 -20.48
C TYR A 393 19.58 21.58 -21.94
N LYS A 394 20.48 20.64 -22.27
CA LYS A 394 20.47 20.01 -23.60
C LYS A 394 19.12 19.30 -23.82
N PRO A 395 18.51 19.42 -25.02
CA PRO A 395 17.23 18.75 -25.31
C PRO A 395 17.23 17.24 -25.07
N ASN A 396 18.39 16.58 -25.26
CA ASN A 396 18.58 15.15 -25.03
C ASN A 396 19.33 14.84 -23.72
N MET A 397 19.35 15.75 -22.74
CA MET A 397 20.07 15.57 -21.48
C MET A 397 19.68 14.25 -20.78
N LEU A 398 18.38 14.02 -20.57
CA LEU A 398 17.89 12.81 -19.90
C LEU A 398 18.26 11.55 -20.68
N ALA A 399 18.14 11.56 -22.01
CA ALA A 399 18.54 10.44 -22.86
C ALA A 399 20.04 10.15 -22.76
N SER A 400 20.87 11.21 -22.73
CA SER A 400 22.32 11.09 -22.60
C SER A 400 22.74 10.50 -21.26
N LEU A 401 22.12 10.95 -20.15
CA LEU A 401 22.36 10.40 -18.82
C LEU A 401 21.94 8.92 -18.74
N ARG A 402 20.78 8.58 -19.29
CA ARG A 402 20.25 7.20 -19.30
C ARG A 402 21.18 6.26 -20.09
N GLN A 403 21.74 6.75 -21.20
CA GLN A 403 22.72 6.00 -22.00
C GLN A 403 24.07 5.84 -21.27
N ARG A 404 24.54 6.86 -20.55
CA ARG A 404 25.77 6.77 -19.73
C ARG A 404 25.63 5.71 -18.64
N GLU A 405 24.51 5.71 -17.92
CA GLU A 405 24.24 4.72 -16.87
C GLU A 405 24.10 3.30 -17.44
N LEU A 406 23.41 3.13 -18.57
CA LEU A 406 23.29 1.85 -19.24
C LEU A 406 24.66 1.28 -19.65
N ARG A 407 25.54 2.12 -20.20
CA ARG A 407 26.91 1.71 -20.56
C ARG A 407 27.74 1.34 -19.34
N GLN A 408 27.59 2.05 -18.23
CA GLN A 408 28.29 1.72 -16.99
C GLN A 408 27.85 0.34 -16.46
N VAL A 409 26.54 0.09 -16.38
CA VAL A 409 26.01 -1.21 -15.94
C VAL A 409 26.40 -2.33 -16.91
N ALA A 410 26.35 -2.06 -18.22
CA ALA A 410 26.78 -3.02 -19.22
C ALA A 410 28.28 -3.34 -19.11
N GLY A 411 29.14 -2.36 -18.81
CA GLY A 411 30.56 -2.59 -18.55
C GLY A 411 30.80 -3.53 -17.37
N GLN A 412 30.06 -3.35 -16.26
CA GLN A 412 30.14 -4.26 -15.11
C GLN A 412 29.69 -5.67 -15.50
N LEU A 413 28.55 -5.81 -16.18
CA LEU A 413 28.05 -7.11 -16.64
C LEU A 413 29.00 -7.79 -17.62
N SER A 414 29.70 -7.03 -18.46
CA SER A 414 30.70 -7.57 -19.38
C SER A 414 31.85 -8.24 -18.63
N GLN A 415 32.32 -7.62 -17.53
CA GLN A 415 33.33 -8.21 -16.64
C GLN A 415 32.80 -9.47 -15.94
N ASP A 416 31.58 -9.42 -15.41
CA ASP A 416 30.99 -10.53 -14.66
C ASP A 416 30.67 -11.75 -15.56
N LEU A 417 30.27 -11.52 -16.82
CA LEU A 417 29.84 -12.56 -17.75
C LEU A 417 30.94 -13.03 -18.71
N GLY A 418 32.02 -12.26 -18.86
CA GLY A 418 33.06 -12.51 -19.86
C GLY A 418 32.56 -12.38 -21.30
N LEU A 419 31.55 -11.54 -21.54
CA LEU A 419 30.95 -11.30 -22.85
C LEU A 419 31.03 -9.82 -23.21
N ASP A 420 31.19 -9.50 -24.49
CA ASP A 420 31.19 -8.12 -24.95
C ASP A 420 29.78 -7.51 -24.92
N TYR A 421 29.68 -6.23 -24.56
CA TYR A 421 28.42 -5.50 -24.65
C TYR A 421 28.23 -4.91 -26.06
N ALA A 422 27.13 -5.27 -26.71
CA ALA A 422 26.68 -4.69 -27.96
C ALA A 422 25.44 -3.83 -27.76
N GLU A 423 25.58 -2.51 -27.97
CA GLU A 423 24.49 -1.54 -27.87
C GLU A 423 23.43 -1.78 -28.96
N HIS A 424 22.16 -1.89 -28.57
CA HIS A 424 21.07 -2.04 -29.53
C HIS A 424 20.77 -0.70 -30.22
N ARG A 425 20.78 -0.69 -31.56
CA ARG A 425 20.50 0.50 -32.37
C ARG A 425 19.13 0.46 -33.08
N GLY A 426 18.21 -0.36 -32.56
CA GLY A 426 16.91 -0.62 -33.19
C GLY A 426 16.92 -1.83 -34.12
N GLY A 427 15.71 -2.28 -34.50
CA GLY A 427 15.51 -3.38 -35.44
C GLY A 427 15.28 -4.74 -34.77
N ARG A 428 15.81 -5.81 -35.38
CA ARG A 428 15.59 -7.18 -34.92
C ARG A 428 16.55 -7.55 -33.77
N ILE A 429 16.01 -8.23 -32.78
CA ILE A 429 16.72 -8.80 -31.63
C ILE A 429 16.49 -10.30 -31.64
N GLU A 430 17.55 -11.06 -31.42
CA GLU A 430 17.50 -12.52 -31.29
C GLU A 430 18.59 -12.97 -30.33
N GLY A 431 18.25 -13.91 -29.44
CA GLY A 431 19.18 -14.47 -28.46
C GLY A 431 18.48 -15.12 -27.27
N THR A 432 19.26 -15.53 -26.28
CA THR A 432 18.75 -16.16 -25.05
C THR A 432 18.46 -15.09 -24.01
N TYR A 433 17.22 -15.02 -23.51
CA TYR A 433 16.92 -14.15 -22.39
C TYR A 433 17.46 -14.77 -21.09
N ARG A 434 18.38 -14.08 -20.41
CA ARG A 434 19.01 -14.60 -19.18
C ARG A 434 18.33 -14.14 -17.91
N LYS A 435 18.19 -12.82 -17.76
CA LYS A 435 17.61 -12.20 -16.56
C LYS A 435 17.19 -10.78 -16.86
N ALA A 436 16.35 -10.23 -15.99
CA ALA A 436 16.18 -8.80 -15.93
C ALA A 436 17.31 -8.14 -15.14
N VAL A 437 17.66 -6.92 -15.53
CA VAL A 437 18.70 -6.08 -14.94
C VAL A 437 18.08 -4.72 -14.63
N GLN A 438 18.25 -4.23 -13.41
CA GLN A 438 17.84 -2.89 -13.02
C GLN A 438 18.93 -1.88 -13.39
N VAL A 439 18.56 -0.81 -14.09
CA VAL A 439 19.44 0.31 -14.48
C VAL A 439 18.72 1.61 -14.16
N GLY A 440 19.14 2.28 -13.08
CA GLY A 440 18.37 3.39 -12.50
C GLY A 440 16.95 2.94 -12.13
N THR A 441 15.94 3.70 -12.53
CA THR A 441 14.52 3.33 -12.37
C THR A 441 14.00 2.38 -13.46
N GLY A 442 14.79 2.11 -14.51
CA GLY A 442 14.41 1.27 -15.64
C GLY A 442 14.80 -0.21 -15.48
N LYS A 443 13.98 -1.10 -16.03
CA LYS A 443 14.25 -2.55 -16.09
C LYS A 443 14.61 -2.95 -17.52
N TYR A 444 15.75 -3.62 -17.69
CA TYR A 444 16.26 -4.08 -18.98
C TYR A 444 16.36 -5.61 -19.01
N ALA A 445 16.16 -6.21 -20.18
CA ALA A 445 16.35 -7.62 -20.43
C ALA A 445 17.76 -7.86 -20.97
N LEU A 446 18.49 -8.77 -20.34
CA LEU A 446 19.78 -9.24 -20.84
C LEU A 446 19.55 -10.35 -21.86
N ILE A 447 19.84 -10.04 -23.12
CA ILE A 447 19.76 -10.97 -24.25
C ILE A 447 21.17 -11.38 -24.62
N GLU A 448 21.50 -12.62 -24.30
CA GLU A 448 22.79 -13.22 -24.61
C GLU A 448 22.81 -13.81 -26.02
N LYS A 449 23.89 -13.55 -26.75
CA LYS A 449 24.20 -14.14 -28.05
C LYS A 449 25.50 -14.94 -27.95
N SER A 450 26.04 -15.39 -29.07
CA SER A 450 27.18 -16.33 -29.10
C SER A 450 28.48 -15.79 -28.50
N ARG A 451 28.73 -14.47 -28.57
CA ARG A 451 29.97 -13.81 -28.08
C ARG A 451 29.74 -12.45 -27.42
N GLU A 452 28.50 -12.00 -27.40
CA GLU A 452 28.10 -10.69 -26.92
C GLU A 452 26.77 -10.79 -26.20
N PHE A 453 26.42 -9.75 -25.47
CA PHE A 453 25.08 -9.56 -24.96
C PHE A 453 24.59 -8.15 -25.26
N THR A 454 23.27 -8.01 -25.26
CA THR A 454 22.59 -6.73 -25.47
C THR A 454 21.58 -6.51 -24.34
N LEU A 455 21.43 -5.25 -23.93
CA LEU A 455 20.40 -4.82 -23.00
C LEU A 455 19.29 -4.09 -23.77
N VAL A 456 18.05 -4.51 -23.56
CA VAL A 456 16.86 -3.93 -24.21
C VAL A 456 15.75 -3.69 -23.19
N PRO A 457 14.80 -2.76 -23.42
CA PRO A 457 13.70 -2.54 -22.48
C PRO A 457 12.95 -3.84 -22.14
N TRP A 458 12.85 -4.15 -20.83
CA TRP A 458 12.20 -5.38 -20.37
C TRP A 458 10.68 -5.31 -20.50
N ARG A 459 10.04 -6.46 -20.72
CA ARG A 459 8.57 -6.59 -20.70
C ARG A 459 8.16 -7.81 -19.86
N PRO A 460 7.02 -7.76 -19.13
CA PRO A 460 6.55 -8.86 -18.29
C PRO A 460 6.43 -10.22 -18.99
N VAL A 461 6.14 -10.21 -20.30
CA VAL A 461 6.04 -11.43 -21.11
C VAL A 461 7.35 -12.24 -21.14
N LEU A 462 8.50 -11.61 -20.90
CA LEU A 462 9.81 -12.26 -20.85
C LEU A 462 10.04 -13.07 -19.58
N GLU A 463 9.34 -12.77 -18.47
CA GLU A 463 9.61 -13.39 -17.17
C GLU A 463 9.52 -14.93 -17.23
N ARG A 464 8.62 -15.46 -18.06
CA ARG A 464 8.43 -16.91 -18.27
C ARG A 464 9.41 -17.53 -19.28
N GLN A 465 10.33 -16.74 -19.83
CA GLN A 465 11.24 -17.12 -20.92
C GLN A 465 12.71 -17.12 -20.48
N ILE A 466 12.98 -17.08 -19.18
CA ILE A 466 14.34 -17.18 -18.64
C ILE A 466 15.01 -18.46 -19.15
N GLY A 467 16.22 -18.30 -19.70
CA GLY A 467 17.01 -19.38 -20.30
C GLY A 467 16.53 -19.83 -21.69
N ARG A 468 15.50 -19.20 -22.29
CA ARG A 468 14.96 -19.58 -23.60
C ARG A 468 15.38 -18.60 -24.70
N GLN A 469 15.40 -19.11 -25.92
CA GLN A 469 15.57 -18.31 -27.13
C GLN A 469 14.34 -17.42 -27.37
N VAL A 470 14.60 -16.14 -27.56
CA VAL A 470 13.60 -15.11 -27.81
C VAL A 470 13.98 -14.32 -29.05
N SER A 471 12.98 -13.89 -29.81
CA SER A 471 13.19 -12.96 -30.93
C SER A 471 12.21 -11.80 -30.81
N GLY A 472 12.59 -10.64 -31.30
CA GLY A 472 11.73 -9.46 -31.28
C GLY A 472 12.11 -8.45 -32.33
N ILE A 473 11.20 -7.53 -32.61
CA ILE A 473 11.45 -6.38 -33.48
C ILE A 473 11.09 -5.13 -32.68
N GLU A 474 12.04 -4.21 -32.57
CA GLU A 474 11.82 -2.88 -32.01
C GLU A 474 11.19 -1.97 -33.07
N ARG A 475 10.05 -1.36 -32.73
CA ARG A 475 9.43 -0.27 -33.50
C ARG A 475 9.05 0.85 -32.54
N ALA A 476 9.50 2.07 -32.85
CA ALA A 476 9.21 3.27 -32.06
C ALA A 476 9.46 3.10 -30.54
N GLY A 477 10.58 2.48 -30.15
CA GLY A 477 10.96 2.28 -28.75
C GLY A 477 10.25 1.12 -28.03
N THR A 478 9.39 0.36 -28.74
CA THR A 478 8.70 -0.80 -28.16
C THR A 478 9.08 -2.07 -28.89
N ILE A 479 9.43 -3.13 -28.14
CA ILE A 479 9.76 -4.44 -28.70
C ILE A 479 8.55 -5.35 -28.69
N SER A 480 8.19 -5.84 -29.88
CA SER A 480 7.24 -6.93 -30.06
C SER A 480 7.98 -8.26 -30.01
N TRP A 481 7.77 -9.05 -28.96
CA TRP A 481 8.43 -10.34 -28.74
C TRP A 481 7.67 -11.49 -29.41
N ARG A 482 8.41 -12.45 -29.96
CA ARG A 482 7.94 -13.74 -30.48
C ARG A 482 8.72 -14.87 -29.79
N PHE A 483 8.01 -15.93 -29.39
CA PHE A 483 8.57 -17.05 -28.62
C PHE A 483 8.43 -18.36 -29.41
N GLY A 484 9.49 -19.17 -29.43
CA GLY A 484 9.53 -20.48 -30.12
C GLY A 484 10.10 -20.42 -31.55
N ARG A 485 10.52 -21.59 -32.07
CA ARG A 485 10.98 -21.76 -33.46
C ARG A 485 9.78 -21.64 -34.41
N GLY A 486 9.43 -20.42 -34.79
CA GLY A 486 8.53 -20.18 -35.90
C GLY A 486 9.24 -20.52 -37.21
N ARG A 487 8.89 -21.66 -37.81
CA ARG A 487 9.05 -21.85 -39.26
C ARG A 487 8.33 -20.67 -39.93
N SER A 488 9.09 -19.78 -40.54
CA SER A 488 8.58 -18.82 -41.52
C SER A 488 7.97 -19.62 -42.67
N GLY A 489 6.64 -19.66 -42.75
CA GLY A 489 5.97 -19.91 -44.03
C GLY A 489 6.22 -18.70 -44.95
N PRO A 490 6.33 -18.91 -46.27
CA PRO A 490 6.69 -17.84 -47.20
C PRO A 490 5.60 -16.76 -47.22
N GLU A 491 6.02 -15.50 -47.09
CA GLU A 491 5.20 -14.35 -47.47
C GLU A 491 5.20 -14.27 -49.00
N ILE A 492 4.03 -14.43 -49.61
CA ILE A 492 3.82 -14.14 -51.03
C ILE A 492 3.58 -12.62 -51.12
N GLY A 493 4.33 -11.98 -52.02
CA GLY A 493 4.47 -10.54 -52.16
C GLY A 493 3.26 -9.78 -52.69
#